data_AF-A0A841MUC2-F1
#
_entry.id   AF-A0A841MUC2-F1
#
_cell.length_a   1.000
_cell.length_b   1.000
_cell.length_c   1.000
_cell.angle_alpha   90.00
_cell.angle_beta   90.00
_cell.angle_gamma   90.00
#
_symmetry.space_group_name_H-M   'P 1'
#
loop_
_entity.id
_entity.type
_entity.pdbx_description
1 polymer ?
#
loop_
_entity_poly.entity_id
_entity_poly.type
_entity_poly.pdbx_seq_one_letter_code
_entity_poly.pdbx_strand_id
1 'polypeptide(L)'
;MKKWILFLSLSIAFISIKANAQTMSVDDEITLIQAEFGKDKKMLVDAYMDLPESVAQGFWTVYQEYEDARKELSRERMKIINDYLNEFESIGEAEADDLAKRTIKNDQKLANLHARYYKKFKKVSSALDAAKFLQVDTYIHNTIRNLMQQELPFIGEEI
;
A
#
# COMPACT_ATOMS: atom_id res chain seq x y z
N MET A 1 -57.67 15.56 12.16
CA MET A 1 -56.57 15.97 13.06
C MET A 1 -56.17 14.78 13.93
N LYS A 2 -54.99 14.21 13.68
CA LYS A 2 -54.02 13.68 14.66
C LYS A 2 -52.90 13.00 13.87
N LYS A 3 -51.77 13.69 13.77
CA LYS A 3 -50.53 13.19 13.16
C LYS A 3 -49.95 12.13 14.10
N TRP A 4 -49.79 10.90 13.63
CA TRP A 4 -49.07 9.87 14.37
C TRP A 4 -47.62 9.91 13.88
N ILE A 5 -46.74 10.45 14.74
CA ILE A 5 -45.30 10.43 14.55
C ILE A 5 -44.84 9.02 14.91
N LEU A 6 -44.42 8.23 13.92
CA LEU A 6 -43.65 7.02 14.17
C LEU A 6 -42.21 7.44 14.51
N PHE A 7 -41.85 7.33 15.79
CA PHE A 7 -40.45 7.29 16.21
C PHE A 7 -39.84 5.99 15.70
N LEU A 8 -39.01 6.08 14.67
CA LEU A 8 -38.13 4.98 14.27
C LEU A 8 -36.98 4.95 15.29
N SER A 9 -37.02 4.03 16.24
CA SER A 9 -35.90 3.80 17.16
C SER A 9 -34.73 3.23 16.37
N LEU A 10 -33.71 4.06 16.14
CA LEU A 10 -32.42 3.63 15.59
C LEU A 10 -31.69 2.84 16.67
N SER A 11 -31.87 1.52 16.67
CA SER A 11 -31.06 0.61 17.46
C SER A 11 -29.65 0.60 16.86
N ILE A 12 -28.74 1.38 17.43
CA ILE A 12 -27.31 1.24 17.17
C ILE A 12 -26.89 -0.08 17.80
N ALA A 13 -26.79 -1.12 16.97
CA ALA A 13 -26.10 -2.34 17.36
C ALA A 13 -24.61 -1.99 17.46
N PHE A 14 -24.11 -1.82 18.69
CA PHE A 14 -22.69 -1.93 18.98
C PHE A 14 -22.27 -3.38 18.67
N ILE A 15 -21.81 -3.62 17.45
CA ILE A 15 -21.02 -4.81 17.16
C ILE A 15 -19.66 -4.52 17.78
N SER A 16 -19.42 -5.07 18.98
CA SER A 16 -18.07 -5.19 19.50
C SER A 16 -17.31 -6.10 18.53
N ILE A 17 -16.58 -5.49 17.60
CA ILE A 17 -15.60 -6.20 16.79
C ILE A 17 -14.52 -6.62 17.77
N LYS A 18 -14.52 -7.90 18.17
CA LYS A 18 -13.30 -8.48 18.70
C LYS A 18 -12.28 -8.39 17.56
N ALA A 19 -11.30 -7.52 17.72
CA ALA A 19 -10.15 -7.43 16.85
C ALA A 19 -9.42 -8.78 16.87
N ASN A 20 -9.80 -9.71 16.00
CA ASN A 20 -8.85 -10.69 15.53
C ASN A 20 -7.84 -9.87 14.73
N ALA A 21 -6.63 -9.70 15.27
CA ALA A 21 -5.51 -9.17 14.53
C ALA A 21 -5.27 -10.08 13.33
N GLN A 22 -5.93 -9.79 12.20
CA GLN A 22 -5.65 -10.46 10.94
C GLN A 22 -4.28 -9.96 10.50
N THR A 23 -3.32 -10.87 10.40
CA THR A 23 -1.98 -10.58 9.91
C THR A 23 -2.07 -10.05 8.48
N MET A 24 -1.80 -8.76 8.29
CA MET A 24 -1.71 -8.15 6.98
C MET A 24 -0.59 -8.81 6.16
N SER A 25 -0.84 -8.97 4.87
CA SER A 25 0.01 -9.70 3.93
C SER A 25 0.13 -8.97 2.59
N VAL A 26 1.01 -9.46 1.72
CA VAL A 26 1.11 -8.94 0.35
C VAL A 26 -0.14 -9.25 -0.46
N ASP A 27 -0.86 -10.33 -0.13
CA ASP A 27 -2.12 -10.65 -0.80
C ASP A 27 -3.19 -9.60 -0.48
N ASP A 28 -3.20 -9.05 0.73
CA ASP A 28 -4.07 -7.94 1.10
C ASP A 28 -3.74 -6.67 0.30
N GLU A 29 -2.44 -6.38 0.03
CA GLU A 29 -2.04 -5.28 -0.86
C GLU A 29 -2.64 -5.47 -2.27
N ILE A 30 -2.60 -6.69 -2.81
CA ILE A 30 -3.17 -7.01 -4.12
C ILE A 30 -4.69 -6.83 -4.11
N THR A 31 -5.36 -7.32 -3.07
CA THR A 31 -6.81 -7.14 -2.90
C THR A 31 -7.19 -5.67 -2.80
N LEU A 32 -6.42 -4.86 -2.06
CA LEU A 32 -6.66 -3.41 -1.96
C LEU A 32 -6.49 -2.72 -3.32
N ILE A 33 -5.48 -3.09 -4.12
CA ILE A 33 -5.33 -2.55 -5.48
C ILE A 33 -6.55 -2.89 -6.32
N GLN A 34 -7.01 -4.13 -6.28
CA GLN A 34 -8.15 -4.55 -7.06
C GLN A 34 -9.45 -3.88 -6.59
N ALA A 35 -9.63 -3.72 -5.28
CA ALA A 35 -10.79 -3.05 -4.71
C ALA A 35 -10.84 -1.56 -5.08
N GLU A 36 -9.70 -0.86 -5.01
CA GLU A 36 -9.61 0.57 -5.28
C GLU A 36 -9.70 0.89 -6.78
N PHE A 37 -9.03 0.11 -7.63
CA PHE A 37 -8.88 0.44 -9.05
C PHE A 37 -9.70 -0.44 -10.00
N GLY A 38 -10.30 -1.52 -9.50
CA GLY A 38 -11.03 -2.50 -10.31
C GLY A 38 -10.17 -3.29 -11.30
N LYS A 39 -8.83 -3.20 -11.21
CA LYS A 39 -7.88 -3.83 -12.13
C LYS A 39 -6.60 -4.25 -11.40
N ASP A 40 -5.91 -5.23 -11.96
CA ASP A 40 -4.57 -5.58 -11.52
C ASP A 40 -3.59 -4.44 -11.79
N LYS A 41 -2.60 -4.28 -10.91
CA LYS A 41 -1.55 -3.25 -11.04
C LYS A 41 -0.90 -3.25 -12.41
N LYS A 42 -0.57 -4.43 -12.96
CA LYS A 42 0.04 -4.56 -14.28
C LYS A 42 -0.84 -3.95 -15.37
N MET A 43 -2.16 -4.15 -15.31
CA MET A 43 -3.11 -3.59 -16.29
C MET A 43 -3.22 -2.07 -16.17
N LEU A 44 -3.14 -1.51 -14.96
CA LEU A 44 -3.12 -0.07 -14.75
C LEU A 44 -1.86 0.56 -15.36
N VAL A 45 -0.71 -0.07 -15.10
CA VAL A 45 0.57 0.37 -15.67
C VAL A 45 0.56 0.26 -17.19
N ASP A 46 0.10 -0.86 -17.74
CA ASP A 46 0.02 -1.06 -19.19
C ASP A 46 -0.84 0.02 -19.87
N ALA A 47 -2.05 0.25 -19.34
CA ALA A 47 -2.98 1.24 -19.88
C ALA A 47 -2.46 2.68 -19.79
N TYR A 48 -1.74 3.03 -18.72
CA TYR A 48 -1.18 4.38 -18.56
C TYR A 48 0.09 4.60 -19.41
N MET A 49 0.92 3.56 -19.50
CA MET A 49 2.19 3.63 -20.20
C MET A 49 1.99 3.66 -21.71
N ASP A 50 1.06 2.85 -22.24
CA ASP A 50 0.69 2.78 -23.66
C ASP A 50 1.94 2.75 -24.56
N LEU A 51 2.82 1.79 -24.28
CA LEU A 51 4.14 1.71 -24.92
C LEU A 51 4.04 1.06 -26.30
N PRO A 52 4.81 1.54 -27.29
CA PRO A 52 4.92 0.86 -28.57
C PRO A 52 5.57 -0.52 -28.40
N GLU A 53 5.20 -1.46 -29.26
CA GLU A 53 5.68 -2.85 -29.21
C GLU A 53 7.22 -2.96 -29.22
N SER A 54 7.90 -2.05 -29.95
CA SER A 54 9.35 -1.97 -30.02
C SER A 54 10.04 -1.68 -28.67
N VAL A 55 9.31 -1.11 -27.70
CA VAL A 55 9.82 -0.75 -26.36
C VAL A 55 9.24 -1.67 -25.29
N ALA A 56 8.01 -2.15 -25.48
CA ALA A 56 7.24 -2.88 -24.48
C ALA A 56 7.99 -4.10 -23.92
N GLN A 57 8.62 -4.91 -24.77
CA GLN A 57 9.32 -6.12 -24.33
C GLN A 57 10.43 -5.80 -23.31
N GLY A 58 11.29 -4.84 -23.62
CA GLY A 58 12.39 -4.43 -22.73
C GLY A 58 11.87 -3.79 -21.43
N PHE A 59 10.84 -2.96 -21.54
CA PHE A 59 10.17 -2.36 -20.39
C PHE A 59 9.61 -3.42 -19.44
N TRP A 60 8.85 -4.39 -19.95
CA TRP A 60 8.19 -5.41 -19.12
C TRP A 60 9.17 -6.35 -18.43
N THR A 61 10.34 -6.62 -19.03
CA THR A 61 11.43 -7.34 -18.35
C THR A 61 11.92 -6.57 -17.13
N VAL A 62 12.20 -5.27 -17.27
CA VAL A 62 12.64 -4.43 -16.14
C VAL A 62 11.52 -4.27 -15.10
N TYR A 63 10.26 -4.20 -15.53
CA TYR A 63 9.10 -4.13 -14.65
C TYR A 63 8.96 -5.37 -13.78
N GLN A 64 9.14 -6.57 -14.33
CA GLN A 64 9.06 -7.80 -13.53
C GLN A 64 10.15 -7.82 -12.44
N GLU A 65 11.40 -7.49 -12.80
CA GLU A 65 12.49 -7.37 -11.82
C GLU A 65 12.19 -6.32 -10.74
N TYR A 66 11.56 -5.20 -11.12
CA TYR A 66 11.15 -4.15 -10.18
C TYR A 66 10.11 -4.68 -9.20
N GLU A 67 9.07 -5.33 -9.72
CA GLU A 67 7.94 -5.79 -8.93
C GLU A 67 8.33 -6.86 -7.93
N ASP A 68 9.27 -7.74 -8.27
CA ASP A 68 9.81 -8.75 -7.35
C ASP A 68 10.56 -8.08 -6.19
N ALA A 69 11.45 -7.13 -6.49
CA ALA A 69 12.16 -6.38 -5.47
C ALA A 69 11.24 -5.51 -4.60
N ARG A 70 10.19 -4.93 -5.19
CA ARG A 70 9.18 -4.10 -4.51
C ARG A 70 8.29 -4.94 -3.59
N LYS A 71 7.96 -6.19 -3.96
CA LYS A 71 7.23 -7.13 -3.08
C LYS A 71 7.99 -7.46 -1.81
N GLU A 72 9.32 -7.55 -1.85
CA GLU A 72 10.12 -7.74 -0.62
C GLU A 72 9.96 -6.58 0.36
N LEU A 73 9.92 -5.34 -0.14
CA LEU A 73 9.71 -4.15 0.69
C LEU A 73 8.29 -4.07 1.24
N SER A 74 7.32 -4.58 0.46
CA SER A 74 5.93 -4.70 0.92
C SER A 74 5.82 -5.73 2.05
N ARG A 75 6.45 -6.90 1.93
CA ARG A 75 6.51 -7.89 3.02
C ARG A 75 7.05 -7.31 4.32
N GLU A 76 8.17 -6.59 4.26
CA GLU A 76 8.74 -5.95 5.46
C GLU A 76 7.79 -4.91 6.04
N ARG A 77 7.11 -4.12 5.20
CA ARG A 77 6.10 -3.16 5.67
C ARG A 77 4.96 -3.88 6.40
N MET A 78 4.42 -4.95 5.83
CA MET A 78 3.34 -5.71 6.44
C MET A 78 3.79 -6.29 7.78
N LYS A 79 5.04 -6.79 7.86
CA LYS A 79 5.62 -7.23 9.12
C LYS A 79 5.65 -6.10 10.16
N ILE A 80 6.13 -4.91 9.79
CA ILE A 80 6.16 -3.75 10.70
C ILE A 80 4.75 -3.41 11.21
N ILE A 81 3.76 -3.39 10.32
CA ILE A 81 2.36 -3.08 10.68
C ILE A 81 1.79 -4.17 11.61
N ASN A 82 2.05 -5.43 11.32
CA ASN A 82 1.57 -6.53 12.17
C ASN A 82 2.23 -6.52 13.54
N ASP A 83 3.55 -6.28 13.61
CA ASP A 83 4.27 -6.14 14.89
C ASP A 83 3.66 -4.98 15.70
N TYR A 84 3.37 -3.85 15.04
CA TYR A 84 2.69 -2.71 15.66
C TYR A 84 1.31 -3.07 16.22
N LEU A 85 0.46 -3.72 15.42
CA LEU A 85 -0.90 -4.09 15.84
C LEU A 85 -0.90 -5.11 16.98
N ASN A 86 0.05 -6.03 16.99
CA ASN A 86 0.16 -7.05 18.05
C ASN A 86 0.60 -6.47 19.39
N GLU A 87 1.40 -5.41 19.37
CA GLU A 87 1.96 -4.78 20.57
C GLU A 87 1.27 -3.46 20.93
N PHE A 88 0.22 -3.07 20.20
CA PHE A 88 -0.39 -1.75 20.26
C PHE A 88 -0.73 -1.28 21.68
N GLU A 89 -1.38 -2.13 22.48
CA GLU A 89 -1.79 -1.80 23.86
C GLU A 89 -0.62 -1.72 24.85
N SER A 90 0.55 -2.21 24.48
CA SER A 90 1.72 -2.35 25.36
C SER A 90 3.00 -1.73 24.79
N ILE A 91 2.88 -0.87 23.77
CA ILE A 91 4.04 -0.31 23.08
C ILE A 91 4.88 0.56 24.04
N GLY A 92 6.11 0.13 24.29
CA GLY A 92 7.09 0.83 25.10
C GLY A 92 8.08 1.63 24.27
N GLU A 93 9.01 2.31 24.95
CA GLU A 93 10.06 3.11 24.31
C GLU A 93 10.93 2.30 23.34
N ALA A 94 11.27 1.06 23.68
CA ALA A 94 12.16 0.22 22.86
C ALA A 94 11.46 -0.26 21.59
N GLU A 95 10.21 -0.69 21.71
CA GLU A 95 9.37 -1.17 20.61
C GLU A 95 9.04 -0.03 19.66
N ALA A 96 8.69 1.15 20.19
CA ALA A 96 8.45 2.35 19.40
C ALA A 96 9.69 2.77 18.60
N ASP A 97 10.89 2.75 19.21
CA ASP A 97 12.15 3.06 18.52
C ASP A 97 12.48 2.05 17.41
N ASP A 98 12.27 0.74 17.63
CA ASP A 98 12.47 -0.29 16.60
C ASP A 98 11.51 -0.10 15.42
N LEU A 99 10.21 0.06 15.69
CA LEU A 99 9.19 0.26 14.66
C LEU A 99 9.47 1.51 13.83
N ALA A 100 9.85 2.62 14.47
CA ALA A 100 10.24 3.85 13.79
C ALA A 100 11.47 3.63 12.88
N LYS A 101 12.53 3.01 13.41
CA LYS A 101 13.77 2.74 12.64
C LYS A 101 13.52 1.82 11.45
N ARG A 102 12.74 0.76 11.62
CA ARG A 102 12.39 -0.18 10.55
C ARG A 102 11.52 0.49 9.48
N THR A 103 10.56 1.32 9.89
CA THR A 103 9.73 2.11 8.96
C THR A 103 10.59 3.04 8.11
N ILE A 104 11.45 3.84 8.74
CA ILE A 104 12.36 4.76 8.05
C ILE A 104 13.28 3.99 7.09
N LYS A 105 13.86 2.88 7.56
CA LYS A 105 14.75 2.05 6.73
C LYS A 105 14.01 1.46 5.53
N ASN A 106 12.76 1.03 5.68
CA ASN A 106 11.97 0.50 4.58
C ASN A 106 11.66 1.59 3.53
N ASP A 107 11.30 2.80 3.99
CA ASP A 107 11.06 3.94 3.11
C ASP A 107 12.33 4.37 2.36
N GLN A 108 13.49 4.37 3.01
CA GLN A 108 14.78 4.60 2.35
C GLN A 108 15.10 3.54 1.29
N LYS A 109 14.82 2.26 1.58
CA LYS A 109 15.00 1.18 0.59
C LYS A 109 14.09 1.36 -0.63
N LEU A 110 12.86 1.83 -0.43
CA LEU A 110 11.93 2.12 -1.53
C LEU A 110 12.43 3.27 -2.40
N ALA A 111 12.85 4.39 -1.80
CA ALA A 111 13.42 5.52 -2.55
C ALA A 111 14.65 5.09 -3.38
N ASN A 112 15.54 4.27 -2.79
CA ASN A 112 16.69 3.70 -3.49
C ASN A 112 16.27 2.75 -4.61
N LEU A 113 15.20 1.96 -4.41
CA LEU A 113 14.64 1.10 -5.45
C LEU A 113 14.17 1.93 -6.64
N HIS A 114 13.37 2.98 -6.41
CA HIS A 114 12.91 3.90 -7.46
C HIS A 114 14.08 4.52 -8.22
N ALA A 115 15.11 5.02 -7.51
CA ALA A 115 16.28 5.62 -8.15
C ALA A 115 17.06 4.62 -9.05
N ARG A 116 17.21 3.37 -8.61
CA ARG A 116 17.86 2.32 -9.41
C ARG A 116 17.03 1.96 -10.63
N TYR A 117 15.74 1.73 -10.46
CA TYR A 117 14.88 1.27 -11.54
C TYR A 117 14.53 2.36 -12.55
N TYR A 118 14.48 3.62 -12.14
CA TYR A 118 14.44 4.75 -13.08
C TYR A 118 15.56 4.67 -14.11
N LYS A 119 16.80 4.41 -13.67
CA LYS A 119 17.96 4.27 -14.57
C LYS A 119 17.80 3.07 -15.50
N LYS A 120 17.27 1.94 -15.01
CA LYS A 120 17.02 0.73 -15.79
C LYS A 120 15.92 0.96 -16.84
N PHE A 121 14.78 1.50 -16.45
CA PHE A 121 13.68 1.83 -17.37
C PHE A 121 14.15 2.80 -18.45
N LYS A 122 14.82 3.89 -18.08
CA LYS A 122 15.36 4.85 -19.04
C LYS A 122 16.28 4.21 -20.08
N LYS A 123 17.04 3.16 -19.72
CA LYS A 123 17.95 2.45 -20.63
C LYS A 123 17.20 1.63 -21.68
N VAL A 124 16.04 1.09 -21.35
CA VAL A 124 15.24 0.22 -22.25
C VAL A 124 14.09 0.96 -22.95
N SER A 125 13.78 2.18 -22.52
CA SER A 125 12.75 3.04 -23.10
C SER A 125 13.29 4.46 -23.34
N SER A 126 12.73 5.46 -22.66
CA SER A 126 13.12 6.86 -22.70
C SER A 126 13.09 7.47 -21.30
N ALA A 127 13.67 8.67 -21.16
CA ALA A 127 13.58 9.40 -19.89
C ALA A 127 12.13 9.78 -19.54
N LEU A 128 11.30 10.06 -20.57
CA LEU A 128 9.89 10.37 -20.40
C LEU A 128 9.12 9.15 -19.92
N ASP A 129 9.30 7.99 -20.55
CA ASP A 129 8.62 6.76 -20.17
C ASP A 129 9.03 6.28 -18.77
N ALA A 130 10.32 6.39 -18.44
CA ALA A 130 10.79 6.08 -17.09
C ALA A 130 10.16 6.98 -16.02
N ALA A 131 9.95 8.26 -16.33
CA ALA A 131 9.28 9.20 -15.44
C ALA A 131 7.77 8.91 -15.33
N LYS A 132 7.08 8.64 -16.46
CA LYS A 132 5.68 8.20 -16.49
C LYS A 132 5.48 6.97 -15.60
N PHE A 133 6.34 5.97 -15.73
CA PHE A 133 6.27 4.77 -14.92
C PHE A 133 6.38 5.08 -13.42
N LEU A 134 7.39 5.85 -13.02
CA LEU A 134 7.55 6.23 -11.62
C LEU A 134 6.34 6.99 -11.09
N GLN A 135 5.72 7.86 -11.91
CA GLN A 135 4.54 8.61 -11.53
C GLN A 135 3.35 7.69 -11.23
N VAL A 136 3.00 6.78 -12.15
CA VAL A 136 1.85 5.87 -11.96
C VAL A 136 2.12 4.88 -10.83
N ASP A 137 3.34 4.37 -10.72
CA ASP A 137 3.70 3.43 -9.64
C ASP A 137 3.64 4.11 -8.27
N THR A 138 4.18 5.33 -8.15
CA THR A 138 4.10 6.12 -6.90
C THR A 138 2.66 6.44 -6.54
N TYR A 139 1.83 6.80 -7.52
CA TYR A 139 0.41 7.05 -7.29
C TYR A 139 -0.30 5.82 -6.70
N ILE A 140 -0.21 4.67 -7.37
CA ILE A 140 -0.82 3.42 -6.89
C ILE A 140 -0.29 3.10 -5.49
N HIS A 141 1.03 3.12 -5.31
CA HIS A 141 1.66 2.79 -4.04
C HIS A 141 1.19 3.69 -2.88
N ASN A 142 1.12 5.00 -3.11
CA ASN A 142 0.70 5.95 -2.08
C ASN A 142 -0.79 5.78 -1.76
N THR A 143 -1.64 5.50 -2.75
CA THR A 143 -3.06 5.22 -2.48
C THR A 143 -3.21 4.02 -1.58
N ILE A 144 -2.57 2.90 -1.90
CA ILE A 144 -2.66 1.67 -1.08
C ILE A 144 -2.04 1.87 0.30
N ARG A 145 -0.91 2.58 0.39
CA ARG A 145 -0.31 2.94 1.68
C ARG A 145 -1.27 3.73 2.56
N ASN A 146 -1.96 4.72 1.99
CA ASN A 146 -2.92 5.51 2.74
C ASN A 146 -4.11 4.67 3.21
N LEU A 147 -4.67 3.81 2.34
CA LEU A 147 -5.76 2.90 2.73
C LEU A 147 -5.34 2.02 3.91
N MET A 148 -4.15 1.44 3.86
CA MET A 148 -3.63 0.63 4.98
C MET A 148 -3.45 1.46 6.25
N GLN A 149 -2.95 2.69 6.15
CA GLN A 149 -2.74 3.56 7.31
C GLN A 149 -4.05 4.03 7.96
N GLN A 150 -5.12 4.17 7.19
CA GLN A 150 -6.45 4.55 7.70
C GLN A 150 -7.05 3.49 8.63
N GLU A 151 -6.62 2.24 8.51
CA GLU A 151 -7.06 1.12 9.36
C GLU A 151 -6.23 0.97 10.64
N LEU A 152 -5.19 1.80 10.83
CA LEU A 152 -4.28 1.70 11.98
C LEU A 152 -4.59 2.80 13.00
N PRO A 153 -4.72 2.46 14.30
CA PRO A 153 -4.77 3.48 15.35
C PRO A 153 -3.43 4.21 15.46
N PHE A 154 -3.41 5.42 16.01
CA PHE A 154 -2.16 6.11 16.34
C PHE A 154 -1.59 5.67 17.69
N ILE A 155 -0.27 5.75 17.87
CA ILE A 155 0.37 5.46 19.16
C ILE A 155 -0.23 6.37 20.24
N GLY A 156 -0.75 5.76 21.30
CA GLY A 156 -1.38 6.47 22.42
C GLY A 156 -2.84 6.87 22.18
N GLU A 157 -3.44 6.46 21.06
CA GLU A 157 -4.89 6.55 20.83
C GLU A 157 -5.59 5.40 21.57
N GLU A 158 -6.70 5.70 22.25
CA GLU A 158 -7.55 4.67 22.86
C GLU A 158 -8.51 4.13 21.79
N ILE A 159 -8.62 2.80 21.67
CA ILE A 159 -9.55 2.10 20.74
C ILE A 159 -10.90 1.87 21.41
#